data_AF-A0A9D2Q3I4-F1
#
_entry.id   AF-A0A9D2Q3I4-F1
#
_cell.length_a   1.000
_cell.length_b   1.000
_cell.length_c   1.000
_cell.angle_alpha   90.00
_cell.angle_beta   90.00
_cell.angle_gamma   90.00
#
_symmetry.space_group_name_H-M   'P 1'
#
loop_
_entity.id
_entity.type
_entity.pdbx_description
1 polymer ?
#
loop_
_entity_poly.entity_id
_entity_poly.type
_entity_poly.pdbx_seq_one_letter_code
_entity_poly.pdbx_strand_id
1 'polypeptide(L)' 'MAMIYDADTERVREETEDPRAMLRPLEVADLLDLHINTVYRLFKKNIVPAFKLGGSWRIYKKDLIDFIEKHSS' A
#
# COMPACT_ATOMS: atom_id res chain seq x y z
N MET A 1 -26.15 21.05 9.37
CA MET A 1 -25.09 20.53 10.26
C MET A 1 -23.82 20.42 9.43
N ALA A 2 -22.77 21.06 9.93
CA ALA A 2 -21.51 21.42 9.26
C ALA A 2 -21.03 20.40 8.21
N MET A 3 -20.79 20.76 6.95
CA MET A 3 -19.67 21.62 6.49
C MET A 3 -18.41 21.44 7.35
N ILE A 4 -17.94 20.19 7.41
CA ILE A 4 -16.60 19.77 7.88
C ILE A 4 -16.10 18.62 6.98
N TYR A 5 -16.34 18.74 5.67
CA TYR A 5 -15.65 17.96 4.64
C TYR A 5 -15.00 18.91 3.63
N ASP A 6 -14.54 20.07 4.09
CA ASP A 6 -13.85 21.07 3.28
C ASP A 6 -12.33 20.86 3.43
N ALA A 7 -11.63 20.68 2.30
CA ALA A 7 -10.17 20.68 2.12
C ALA A 7 -9.32 19.51 2.64
N ASP A 8 -9.66 18.80 3.73
CA ASP A 8 -8.82 17.68 4.19
C ASP A 8 -9.02 16.39 3.36
N THR A 9 -10.22 16.14 2.84
CA THR A 9 -10.48 14.96 1.97
C THR A 9 -9.77 15.05 0.61
N GLU A 10 -9.59 16.25 0.06
CA GLU A 10 -8.87 16.44 -1.20
C GLU A 10 -7.34 16.32 -1.02
N ARG A 11 -6.78 16.82 0.09
CA ARG A 11 -5.35 16.65 0.40
C ARG A 11 -4.96 15.20 0.66
N VAL A 12 -5.83 14.40 1.30
CA VAL A 12 -5.60 12.96 1.45
C VAL A 12 -5.66 12.22 0.11
N ARG A 13 -6.46 12.70 -0.85
CA ARG A 13 -6.56 12.08 -2.19
C ARG A 13 -5.28 12.29 -3.01
N GLU A 14 -4.70 13.48 -3.04
CA GLU A 14 -3.47 13.74 -3.81
C GLU A 14 -2.26 12.95 -3.28
N GLU A 15 -2.13 12.77 -1.97
CA GLU A 15 -1.03 12.01 -1.37
C GLU A 15 -1.12 10.49 -1.67
N THR A 16 -2.34 9.99 -1.93
CA THR A 16 -2.54 8.59 -2.33
C THR A 16 -2.20 8.32 -3.79
N GLU A 17 -2.07 9.33 -4.65
CA GLU A 17 -1.79 9.13 -6.09
C GLU A 17 -0.29 9.21 -6.45
N ASP A 18 0.59 9.58 -5.53
CA ASP A 18 2.03 9.55 -5.82
C ASP A 18 2.50 8.10 -6.02
N PRO A 19 2.99 7.71 -7.22
CA PRO A 19 3.53 6.37 -7.45
C PRO A 19 4.75 6.04 -6.58
N ARG A 20 5.41 7.06 -6.00
CA ARG A 20 6.51 6.92 -5.04
C ARG A 20 6.04 6.76 -3.59
N ALA A 21 4.73 6.81 -3.34
CA ALA A 21 4.17 6.57 -2.02
C ALA A 21 4.56 5.17 -1.53
N MET A 22 5.10 5.11 -0.32
CA MET A 22 5.50 3.86 0.33
C MET A 22 4.39 3.39 1.25
N LEU A 23 3.93 2.17 1.05
CA LEU A 23 2.91 1.52 1.85
C LEU A 23 3.53 0.65 2.94
N ARG A 24 2.88 0.64 4.11
CA ARG A 24 3.15 -0.25 5.22
C ARG A 24 2.48 -1.61 5.01
N PRO A 25 2.92 -2.66 5.72
CA PRO A 25 2.34 -3.99 5.57
C PRO A 25 0.84 -4.03 5.90
N LEU A 26 0.39 -3.18 6.81
CA LEU A 26 -1.02 -3.05 7.16
C LEU A 26 -1.85 -2.45 6.01
N GLU A 27 -1.37 -1.39 5.38
CA GLU A 27 -2.07 -0.77 4.24
C GLU A 27 -2.14 -1.73 3.04
N VAL A 28 -1.10 -2.52 2.83
CA VAL A 28 -1.07 -3.57 1.80
C VAL A 28 -2.06 -4.69 2.13
N ALA A 29 -2.19 -5.04 3.42
CA ALA A 29 -3.15 -6.02 3.90
C ALA A 29 -4.58 -5.56 3.61
N ASP A 30 -4.89 -4.30 3.92
CA ASP A 30 -6.19 -3.69 3.65
C ASP A 30 -6.50 -3.61 2.15
N LEU A 31 -5.50 -3.26 1.31
CA LEU A 31 -5.68 -3.14 -0.14
C LEU A 31 -5.89 -4.48 -0.85
N LEU A 32 -5.24 -5.54 -0.38
CA LEU A 32 -5.36 -6.89 -0.97
C LEU A 32 -6.46 -7.73 -0.30
N ASP A 33 -7.15 -7.19 0.70
CA ASP A 33 -8.07 -7.92 1.57
C ASP A 33 -7.44 -9.22 2.15
N LEU A 34 -6.20 -9.10 2.63
CA LEU A 34 -5.42 -10.20 3.19
C LEU A 34 -5.09 -9.95 4.66
N HIS A 35 -4.93 -11.02 5.43
CA HIS A 35 -4.39 -10.90 6.78
C HIS A 35 -2.93 -10.41 6.75
N ILE A 36 -2.53 -9.53 7.67
CA ILE A 36 -1.17 -8.94 7.74
C ILE A 36 -0.04 -9.99 7.79
N ASN A 37 -0.26 -11.11 8.48
CA ASN A 37 0.69 -12.24 8.50
C ASN A 37 0.94 -12.84 7.11
N THR A 38 -0.08 -12.87 6.24
CA THR A 38 0.04 -13.30 4.85
C THR A 38 0.91 -12.33 4.08
N VAL A 39 0.69 -11.03 4.25
CA VAL A 39 1.53 -9.98 3.64
C VAL A 39 3.00 -10.13 4.06
N TYR A 40 3.28 -10.31 5.36
CA TYR A 40 4.65 -10.56 5.82
C TYR A 40 5.25 -11.84 5.21
N ARG A 41 4.46 -12.90 5.02
CA ARG A 41 4.92 -14.10 4.31
C ARG A 41 5.25 -13.80 2.85
N LEU A 42 4.43 -13.02 2.16
CA LEU A 42 4.67 -12.63 0.77
C LEU A 42 5.95 -11.81 0.63
N PHE A 43 6.18 -10.86 1.54
CA PHE A 43 7.42 -10.08 1.58
C PHE A 43 8.65 -10.95 1.88
N LYS A 44 8.56 -11.83 2.88
CA LYS A 44 9.66 -12.77 3.20
C LYS A 44 9.99 -13.72 2.05
N LYS A 45 8.99 -14.11 1.26
CA LYS A 45 9.15 -15.00 0.10
C LYS A 45 9.56 -14.25 -1.17
N ASN A 46 9.73 -12.92 -1.13
CA ASN A 46 10.01 -12.10 -2.30
C ASN A 46 8.98 -12.28 -3.44
N ILE A 47 7.74 -12.67 -3.11
CA ILE A 47 6.65 -12.76 -4.08
C ILE A 47 6.17 -11.36 -4.43
N VAL A 48 6.03 -10.52 -3.41
CA VAL A 48 5.67 -9.11 -3.54
C VAL A 48 6.92 -8.27 -3.27
N PRO A 49 7.31 -7.35 -4.17
CA PRO A 49 8.55 -6.57 -4.07
C PRO A 49 8.49 -5.58 -2.90
N ALA A 50 9.02 -5.98 -1.75
CA ALA A 50 9.09 -5.16 -0.55
C ALA A 50 10.52 -5.11 0.00
N PHE A 51 10.85 -4.01 0.68
CA PHE A 51 12.16 -3.79 1.27
C PHE A 51 12.04 -3.36 2.73
N LYS A 52 13.11 -3.55 3.52
CA LYS A 52 13.17 -3.06 4.89
C LYS A 52 13.74 -1.65 4.92
N LEU A 53 12.99 -0.72 5.50
CA LEU A 53 13.43 0.64 5.78
C LEU A 53 13.26 0.91 7.28
N GLY A 54 14.37 1.17 7.98
CA GLY A 54 14.34 1.45 9.43
C GLY A 54 13.72 0.34 10.29
N GLY A 55 13.89 -0.93 9.89
CA GLY A 55 13.36 -2.09 10.63
C GLY A 55 11.89 -2.44 10.32
N SER A 56 11.22 -1.67 9.47
CA SER A 56 9.86 -1.95 9.03
C SER A 56 9.83 -2.26 7.53
N TRP A 57 8.91 -3.12 7.10
CA TRP A 57 8.74 -3.45 5.68
C TRP A 57 7.97 -2.34 4.97
N ARG A 58 8.41 -2.00 3.77
CA ARG A 58 7.79 -1.00 2.88
C ARG A 58 7.72 -1.55 1.46
N ILE A 59 6.72 -1.10 0.73
CA ILE A 59 6.55 -1.38 -0.70
C ILE A 59 6.09 -0.10 -1.38
N TYR A 60 6.58 0.17 -2.58
CA TYR A 60 6.05 1.27 -3.39
C TYR A 60 4.67 0.90 -3.90
N LYS A 61 3.73 1.86 -3.83
CA LYS A 61 2.37 1.66 -4.33
C LYS A 61 2.37 1.18 -5.80
N LYS A 62 3.24 1.76 -6.63
CA LYS A 62 3.42 1.33 -8.02
C LYS A 62 3.73 -0.16 -8.15
N ASP A 63 4.72 -0.66 -7.39
CA ASP A 63 5.13 -2.06 -7.48
C ASP A 63 4.03 -3.03 -7.02
N LEU A 64 3.20 -2.60 -6.07
CA LEU A 64 2.02 -3.37 -5.65
C LEU A 64 0.96 -3.44 -6.75
N ILE A 65 0.68 -2.33 -7.43
CA ILE A 65 -0.26 -2.28 -8.56
C ILE A 65 0.25 -3.16 -9.70
N ASP A 66 1.52 -3.01 -10.09
CA ASP A 66 2.16 -3.82 -11.13
C ASP A 66 2.10 -5.33 -10.78
N PHE A 67 2.17 -5.68 -9.49
CA PHE A 67 2.02 -7.06 -9.03
C PHE A 67 0.60 -7.59 -9.21
N ILE A 68 -0.42 -6.78 -8.87
CA ILE A 68 -1.84 -7.15 -9.03
C ILE A 68 -2.17 -7.34 -10.51
N GLU A 69 -1.75 -6.42 -11.37
CA GLU A 69 -1.98 -6.51 -12.82
C GLU A 69 -1.40 -7.79 -13.42
N LYS A 70 -0.19 -8.19 -13.00
CA LYS A 70 0.46 -9.44 -13.46
C LYS A 70 -0.29 -10.71 -13.09
N HIS A 71 -1.02 -10.72 -11.98
CA HIS A 71 -1.74 -11.92 -11.48
C HIS A 71 -3.22 -11.93 -11.86
N SER A 72 -3.73 -10.83 -12.42
CA SER A 72 -5.13 -10.70 -12.83
C SER A 72 -5.35 -11.04 -14.32
N SER A 73 -4.32 -11.53 -15.02
CA SER A 73 -4.29 -11.72 -16.47
C SER A 73 -4.16 -13.17 -16.90
#